data_AF-A0A953LPA2-F1
#
_entry.id   AF-A0A953LPA2-F1
#
_cell.length_a   1.000
_cell.length_b   1.000
_cell.length_c   1.000
_cell.angle_alpha   90.00
_cell.angle_beta   90.00
_cell.angle_gamma   90.00
#
_symmetry.space_group_name_H-M   'P 1'
#
loop_
_entity.id
_entity.type
_entity.pdbx_description
1 polymer ?
#
loop_
_entity_poly.entity_id
_entity_poly.type
_entity_poly.pdbx_seq_one_letter_code
_entity_poly.pdbx_strand_id
1 'polypeptide(L)'
;MEVERSAVPARIVGVAALAAALVLGFGLGDAALVDPDEGRNARIAQEMAAGGERLLPHLNHLPFLDKPFLYFFLSATAIRALGESELAVRLPSLVATWGSLALT
;
A
#
# COMPACT_ATOMS: atom_id res chain seq x y z
N MET A 1 -39.40 15.97 14.05
CA MET A 1 -39.55 14.90 13.04
C MET A 1 -38.28 14.07 13.11
N GLU A 2 -38.30 13.00 13.89
CA GLU A 2 -37.15 12.10 14.07
C GLU A 2 -36.96 11.30 12.78
N VAL A 3 -35.81 11.47 12.12
CA VAL A 3 -35.47 10.69 10.93
C VAL A 3 -34.99 9.33 11.41
N GLU A 4 -35.85 8.33 11.33
CA GLU A 4 -35.52 6.95 11.64
C GLU A 4 -34.47 6.45 10.63
N ARG A 5 -33.21 6.34 11.06
CA ARG A 5 -32.14 5.78 10.22
C ARG A 5 -32.31 4.26 10.20
N SER A 6 -32.88 3.72 9.13
CA SER A 6 -32.85 2.27 8.92
C SER A 6 -31.39 1.81 8.81
N ALA A 7 -30.96 0.91 9.69
CA ALA A 7 -29.62 0.35 9.63
C ALA A 7 -29.43 -0.45 8.34
N VAL A 8 -28.32 -0.23 7.64
CA VAL A 8 -27.99 -1.02 6.44
C VAL A 8 -27.67 -2.46 6.88
N PRO A 9 -28.25 -3.49 6.25
CA PRO A 9 -27.94 -4.88 6.57
C PRO A 9 -26.45 -5.21 6.37
N ALA A 10 -25.84 -5.92 7.33
CA ALA A 10 -24.41 -6.28 7.31
C ALA A 10 -23.97 -7.00 6.01
N ARG A 11 -24.86 -7.82 5.42
CA ARG A 11 -24.60 -8.47 4.12
C ARG A 11 -24.37 -7.48 2.98
N ILE A 12 -25.07 -6.34 2.99
CA ILE A 12 -24.94 -5.31 1.95
C ILE A 12 -23.59 -4.61 2.11
N VAL A 13 -23.20 -4.31 3.36
CA VAL A 13 -21.88 -3.73 3.67
C VAL A 13 -20.77 -4.69 3.24
N GLY A 14 -20.87 -5.98 3.59
CA GLY A 14 -19.87 -6.97 3.20
C GLY A 14 -19.72 -7.16 1.68
N VAL A 15 -20.83 -7.18 0.93
CA VAL A 15 -20.78 -7.24 -0.53
C VAL A 15 -20.17 -5.97 -1.12
N ALA A 16 -20.51 -4.80 -0.59
CA ALA A 16 -19.93 -3.54 -1.04
C ALA A 16 -18.42 -3.47 -0.74
N ALA A 17 -17.99 -3.93 0.44
CA ALA A 17 -16.58 -3.99 0.84
C ALA A 17 -15.79 -4.95 -0.07
N LEU A 18 -16.35 -6.12 -0.39
CA LEU A 18 -15.73 -7.06 -1.33
C LEU A 18 -15.61 -6.46 -2.73
N ALA A 19 -16.68 -5.85 -3.24
CA ALA A 19 -16.65 -5.18 -4.54
C ALA A 19 -15.59 -4.07 -4.58
N ALA A 20 -15.51 -3.25 -3.53
CA ALA A 20 -14.49 -2.20 -3.41
C ALA A 20 -13.08 -2.77 -3.37
N ALA A 21 -12.84 -3.85 -2.61
CA ALA A 21 -11.53 -4.50 -2.54
C ALA A 21 -11.08 -5.02 -3.92
N LEU A 22 -11.98 -5.65 -4.68
CA LEU A 22 -11.70 -6.13 -6.03
C LEU A 22 -11.39 -4.98 -6.99
N VAL A 23 -12.20 -3.91 -6.99
CA VAL A 23 -11.99 -2.75 -7.86
C VAL A 23 -10.67 -2.04 -7.54
N LEU A 24 -10.35 -1.85 -6.27
CA LEU A 24 -9.13 -1.15 -5.84
C LEU A 24 -7.84 -1.99 -6.02
N GLY A 25 -7.96 -3.32 -6.13
CA GLY A 25 -6.83 -4.20 -6.41
C GLY A 25 -6.62 -4.48 -7.90
N PHE A 26 -7.64 -4.29 -8.73
CA PHE A 26 -7.59 -4.64 -10.15
C PHE A 26 -6.62 -3.74 -10.92
N GLY A 27 -5.67 -4.34 -11.64
CA GLY A 27 -4.72 -3.63 -12.50
C GLY A 27 -3.70 -2.75 -11.77
N LEU A 28 -3.56 -2.90 -10.45
CA LEU A 28 -2.69 -2.03 -9.63
C LEU A 28 -1.20 -2.15 -9.99
N GLY A 29 -0.79 -3.22 -10.67
CA GLY A 29 0.57 -3.40 -11.18
C GLY A 29 0.81 -2.88 -12.60
N ASP A 30 -0.24 -2.48 -13.33
CA ASP A 30 -0.13 -2.25 -14.78
C ASP A 30 0.27 -0.82 -15.13
N ALA A 31 -0.11 0.14 -14.28
CA ALA A 31 0.20 1.55 -14.47
C ALA A 31 1.56 1.90 -13.86
N ALA A 32 2.38 2.65 -14.59
CA ALA A 32 3.64 3.19 -14.09
C ALA A 32 3.45 4.06 -12.83
N LEU A 33 4.53 4.25 -12.07
CA LEU A 33 4.55 5.19 -10.95
C LEU A 33 4.45 6.62 -11.49
N VAL A 34 3.33 7.28 -11.23
CA VAL A 34 3.00 8.59 -11.81
C VAL A 34 3.21 9.75 -10.84
N ASP A 35 2.97 9.52 -9.55
CA ASP A 35 3.12 10.55 -8.54
C ASP A 35 4.59 10.65 -8.06
N PRO A 36 5.12 11.87 -7.81
CA PRO A 36 6.47 12.04 -7.28
C PRO A 36 6.72 11.26 -5.98
N ASP A 37 5.71 11.13 -5.12
CA ASP A 37 5.81 10.36 -3.88
C ASP A 37 5.86 8.87 -4.15
N GLU A 38 5.13 8.36 -5.14
CA GLU A 38 5.20 6.95 -5.54
C GLU A 38 6.61 6.58 -5.99
N GLY A 39 7.19 7.38 -6.90
CA GLY A 39 8.55 7.15 -7.38
C GLY A 39 9.60 7.26 -6.26
N ARG A 40 9.50 8.28 -5.41
CA ARG A 40 10.42 8.46 -4.27
C ARG A 40 10.33 7.29 -3.30
N ASN A 41 9.12 6.89 -2.93
CA ASN A 41 8.90 5.80 -1.99
C ASN A 41 9.38 4.45 -2.56
N ALA A 42 9.12 4.20 -3.84
CA ALA A 42 9.60 3.02 -4.55
C ALA A 42 11.13 2.98 -4.57
N ARG A 43 11.79 4.10 -4.85
CA ARG A 43 13.25 4.18 -4.86
C ARG A 43 13.86 3.86 -3.50
N ILE A 44 13.30 4.42 -2.42
CA ILE A 44 13.73 4.11 -1.05
C ILE A 44 13.57 2.61 -0.76
N ALA A 45 12.43 2.03 -1.13
CA ALA A 45 12.16 0.62 -0.93
C ALA A 45 13.11 -0.28 -1.76
N GLN A 46 13.47 0.12 -2.98
CA GLN A 46 14.45 -0.56 -3.82
C GLN A 46 15.85 -0.54 -3.19
N GLU A 47 16.31 0.63 -2.71
CA GLU A 47 17.61 0.74 -2.02
C GLU A 47 17.65 -0.12 -0.74
N MET A 48 16.55 -0.13 0.02
CA MET A 48 16.42 -1.03 1.17
C MET A 48 16.39 -2.51 0.76
N ALA A 49 15.72 -2.86 -0.35
CA ALA A 49 15.64 -4.22 -0.85
C ALA A 49 17.02 -4.75 -1.26
N ALA A 50 17.84 -3.92 -1.93
CA ALA A 50 19.16 -4.24 -2.46
C ALA A 50 20.24 -4.60 -1.42
N GLY A 51 19.97 -4.40 -0.12
CA GLY A 51 20.85 -4.89 0.95
C GLY A 51 21.49 -3.80 1.81
N GLY A 52 21.02 -2.56 1.74
CA GLY A 52 21.40 -1.49 2.67
C GLY A 52 20.88 -1.69 4.10
N GLU A 53 21.02 -0.65 4.93
CA GLU A 53 20.49 -0.61 6.29
C GLU A 53 18.97 -0.85 6.31
N ARG A 54 18.52 -1.81 7.13
CA ARG A 54 17.11 -2.25 7.14
C ARG A 54 16.17 -1.32 7.91
N LEU A 55 16.71 -0.52 8.82
CA LEU A 55 15.94 0.37 9.71
C LEU A 55 16.08 1.83 9.30
N LEU A 56 17.16 2.20 8.62
CA LEU A 56 17.40 3.55 8.14
C LEU A 56 17.15 3.60 6.63
N PRO A 57 16.02 4.16 6.18
CA PRO A 57 15.78 4.34 4.76
C PRO A 57 16.79 5.32 4.16
N HIS A 58 17.18 5.06 2.92
CA HIS A 58 18.05 5.93 2.14
C HIS A 58 17.34 6.31 0.84
N LEU A 59 17.60 7.53 0.38
CA LEU A 59 17.18 8.02 -0.93
C LEU A 59 18.42 8.54 -1.65
N ASN A 60 18.77 7.90 -2.76
CA ASN A 60 20.00 8.20 -3.50
C ASN A 60 21.24 8.12 -2.59
N HIS A 61 21.30 7.07 -1.76
CA HIS A 61 22.39 6.82 -0.81
C HIS A 61 22.55 7.84 0.32
N LEU A 62 21.61 8.77 0.49
CA LEU A 62 21.56 9.68 1.63
C LEU A 62 20.49 9.24 2.64
N PRO A 63 20.74 9.34 3.96
CA PRO A 63 19.73 9.04 4.96
C PRO A 63 18.44 9.83 4.75
N PHE A 64 17.31 9.13 4.73
CA PHE A 64 15.98 9.72 4.61
C PHE A 64 15.28 9.67 5.96
N LEU A 65 15.13 10.80 6.63
CA LEU A 65 14.63 10.88 8.02
C LEU A 65 13.22 11.51 8.14
N ASP A 66 12.57 11.79 7.01
CA ASP A 66 11.31 12.53 7.01
C ASP A 66 10.09 11.67 7.40
N LYS A 67 10.15 10.35 7.16
CA LYS A 67 9.04 9.42 7.45
C LYS A 67 9.54 8.16 8.17
N PRO A 68 8.70 7.52 9.01
CA PRO A 68 9.05 6.27 9.69
C PRO A 68 9.39 5.13 8.73
N PHE A 69 10.28 4.24 9.16
CA PHE A 69 10.86 3.16 8.34
C PHE A 69 9.85 2.09 7.87
N LEU A 70 8.75 1.89 8.62
CA LEU A 70 7.90 0.70 8.50
C LEU A 70 7.35 0.49 7.09
N TYR A 71 6.83 1.55 6.47
CA TYR A 71 6.27 1.45 5.12
C TYR A 71 7.32 1.00 4.10
N PHE A 72 8.50 1.64 4.10
CA PHE A 72 9.59 1.31 3.19
C PHE A 72 10.11 -0.11 3.41
N PHE A 73 10.19 -0.55 4.67
CA PHE A 73 10.59 -1.92 5.00
C PHE A 73 9.61 -2.96 4.46
N LEU A 74 8.30 -2.72 4.59
CA LEU A 74 7.28 -3.60 4.04
C LEU A 74 7.34 -3.65 2.51
N SER A 75 7.46 -2.49 1.85
CA SER A 75 7.63 -2.43 0.39
C SER A 75 8.92 -3.12 -0.07
N ALA A 76 10.03 -2.93 0.64
CA ALA A 76 11.30 -3.61 0.34
C ALA A 76 11.18 -5.13 0.52
N THR A 77 10.41 -5.60 1.50
CA THR A 77 10.13 -7.03 1.71
C THR A 77 9.28 -7.59 0.58
N ALA A 78 8.27 -6.84 0.12
CA ALA A 78 7.48 -7.19 -1.05
C ALA A 78 8.33 -7.27 -2.33
N ILE A 79 9.22 -6.29 -2.55
CA ILE A 79 10.18 -6.32 -3.66
C ILE A 79 11.06 -7.58 -3.60
N ARG A 80 11.59 -7.93 -2.42
CA ARG A 80 12.41 -9.14 -2.26
C ARG A 80 11.65 -10.43 -2.54
N ALA A 81 10.36 -10.48 -2.21
CA ALA A 81 9.53 -11.67 -2.37
C ALA A 81 9.00 -11.83 -3.80
N LEU A 82 8.65 -10.74 -4.47
CA LEU A 82 7.92 -10.74 -5.74
C LEU A 82 8.74 -10.21 -6.93
N GLY A 83 9.92 -9.64 -6.67
CA GLY A 83 10.70 -8.90 -7.66
C GLY A 83 10.32 -7.42 -7.74
N GLU A 84 11.15 -6.65 -8.44
CA GLU A 84 10.88 -5.24 -8.71
C GLU A 84 9.69 -5.09 -9.66
N SER A 85 8.61 -4.49 -9.15
CA SER A 85 7.41 -4.19 -9.91
C SER A 85 6.57 -3.12 -9.19
N GLU A 86 5.70 -2.47 -9.93
CA GLU A 86 4.72 -1.50 -9.46
C GLU A 86 3.78 -2.14 -8.42
N LEU A 87 3.38 -3.39 -8.65
CA LEU A 87 2.58 -4.14 -7.69
C LEU A 87 3.34 -4.35 -6.38
N ALA A 88 4.62 -4.74 -6.43
CA ALA A 88 5.40 -5.00 -5.23
C ALA A 88 5.53 -3.75 -4.35
N VAL A 89 5.78 -2.57 -4.95
CA VAL A 89 5.90 -1.32 -4.18
C VAL A 89 4.55 -0.84 -3.61
N ARG A 90 3.44 -1.11 -4.31
CA ARG A 90 2.08 -0.77 -3.88
C ARG A 90 1.46 -1.79 -2.93
N LEU A 91 2.04 -2.98 -2.79
CA LEU A 91 1.47 -4.09 -2.03
C LEU A 91 1.14 -3.75 -0.57
N PRO A 92 2.00 -3.04 0.20
CA PRO A 92 1.64 -2.68 1.58
C PRO A 92 0.39 -1.78 1.65
N SER A 93 0.26 -0.83 0.72
CA SER A 93 -0.93 0.03 0.64
C SER A 93 -2.17 -0.79 0.30
N LEU A 94 -2.08 -1.71 -0.67
CA LEU A 94 -3.20 -2.59 -1.04
C LEU A 94 -3.67 -3.45 0.13
N VAL A 95 -2.74 -4.08 0.85
CA VAL A 95 -3.06 -4.90 2.03
C VAL A 95 -3.70 -4.07 3.14
N ALA A 96 -3.19 -2.86 3.39
CA ALA A 96 -3.79 -1.94 4.36
C ALA A 96 -5.22 -1.55 3.96
N THR A 97 -5.45 -1.23 2.67
CA THR A 97 -6.78 -0.90 2.14
C THR A 97 -7.76 -2.07 2.32
N TRP A 98 -7.38 -3.28 1.95
CA TRP A 98 -8.23 -4.47 2.12
C TRP A 98 -8.49 -4.76 3.60
N GLY A 99 -7.48 -4.60 4.46
CA GLY A 99 -7.63 -4.73 5.91
C GLY A 99 -8.63 -3.74 6.47
N SER A 100 -8.59 -2.47 6.05
CA SER A 100 -9.58 -1.45 6.46
C SER A 100 -10.99 -1.79 6.00
N LEU A 101 -11.16 -2.26 4.76
CA LEU A 101 -12.47 -2.67 4.23
C LEU A 101 -13.05 -3.86 5.01
N ALA A 102 -12.21 -4.80 5.42
CA ALA A 102 -12.62 -5.96 6.22
C ALA A 102 -13.09 -5.60 7.64
N LEU A 103 -12.79 -4.39 8.13
CA LEU A 103 -13.22 -3.89 9.43
C LEU A 103 -14.53 -3.08 9.38
N THR A 104 -15.11 -2.89 8.18
CA THR A 104 -16.32 -2.07 7.96
C THR A 104 -17.58 -2.91 8.02
#